data_AF-A0A963T6T5-F1
#
_entry.id   AF-A0A963T6T5-F1
#
_cell.length_a   1.000
_cell.length_b   1.000
_cell.length_c   1.000
_cell.angle_alpha   90.00
_cell.angle_beta   90.00
_cell.angle_gamma   90.00
#
_symmetry.space_group_name_H-M   'P 1'
#
loop_
_entity.id
_entity.type
_entity.pdbx_description
1 polymer ?
#
loop_
_entity_poly.entity_id
_entity_poly.type
_entity_poly.pdbx_seq_one_letter_code
_entity_poly.pdbx_strand_id
1 'polypeptide(L)'
;SCFADPWGGAPRQADQLAELIEKSGFRINDAVDETRAFLPLISRGWSRWRSAYERARDFPNRRERADYVRLLAQYAHLWAERFDAIKAGQLQVTRILARRKG
;
A
#
# COMPACT_ATOMS: atom_id res chain seq x y z
N SER A 1 1.73 -8.27 -9.83
CA SER A 1 2.40 -7.05 -9.37
C SER A 1 2.59 -7.12 -7.85
N CYS A 2 3.77 -6.84 -7.30
CA CYS A 2 4.03 -6.80 -5.83
C CYS A 2 3.76 -5.41 -5.23
N PHE A 3 3.13 -4.60 -6.05
CA PHE A 3 2.89 -3.21 -5.92
C PHE A 3 1.41 -3.10 -6.23
N ALA A 4 0.59 -3.24 -5.18
CA ALA A 4 -0.85 -3.13 -5.32
C ALA A 4 -1.19 -1.79 -5.98
N ASP A 5 -2.19 -1.79 -6.84
CA ASP A 5 -2.73 -0.56 -7.41
C ASP A 5 -3.09 0.43 -6.28
N PRO A 6 -3.05 1.75 -6.54
CA PRO A 6 -3.53 2.72 -5.57
C PRO A 6 -4.96 2.35 -5.17
N TRP A 7 -5.13 1.96 -3.90
CA TRP A 7 -6.44 1.65 -3.33
C TRP A 7 -7.33 2.89 -3.51
N GLY A 8 -8.41 2.75 -4.28
CA GLY A 8 -9.31 3.84 -4.68
C GLY A 8 -10.27 4.29 -3.57
N GLY A 9 -9.79 4.42 -2.34
CA GLY A 9 -10.62 4.82 -1.20
C GLY A 9 -9.86 5.76 -0.25
N ALA A 10 -10.59 6.70 0.35
CA ALA A 10 -10.03 7.51 1.42
C ALA A 10 -9.69 6.61 2.62
N PRO A 11 -8.49 6.75 3.23
CA PRO A 11 -8.15 6.00 4.43
C PRO A 11 -9.17 6.30 5.53
N ARG A 12 -9.70 5.25 6.16
CA ARG A 12 -10.61 5.35 7.30
C ARG A 12 -9.84 5.05 8.57
N GLN A 13 -10.25 5.66 9.68
CA GLN A 13 -9.77 5.23 10.98
C GLN A 13 -10.22 3.78 11.26
N ALA A 14 -9.42 3.03 12.02
CA ALA A 14 -9.69 1.61 12.26
C ALA A 14 -11.07 1.39 12.90
N ASP A 15 -11.45 2.26 13.84
CA ASP A 15 -12.74 2.18 14.53
C ASP A 15 -13.92 2.40 13.57
N GLN A 16 -13.80 3.35 12.65
CA GLN A 16 -14.83 3.59 11.62
C GLN A 16 -14.98 2.41 10.66
N LEU A 17 -13.87 1.75 10.34
CA LEU A 17 -13.90 0.55 9.51
C LEU A 17 -14.51 -0.64 10.28
N ALA A 18 -14.17 -0.78 11.55
CA ALA A 18 -14.73 -1.81 12.43
C ALA A 18 -16.24 -1.66 12.57
N GLU A 19 -16.73 -0.45 12.89
CA GLU A 19 -18.16 -0.15 12.94
C GLU A 19 -18.89 -0.48 11.63
N LEU A 20 -18.28 -0.13 10.49
CA LEU A 20 -18.87 -0.42 9.18
C LEU A 20 -19.02 -1.93 8.96
N ILE A 21 -17.98 -2.71 9.27
CA ILE A 21 -18.00 -4.17 9.18
C ILE A 21 -19.10 -4.74 10.08
N GLU A 22 -19.23 -4.24 11.31
CA GLU A 22 -20.25 -4.71 12.24
C GLU A 22 -21.68 -4.39 11.82
N LYS A 23 -21.91 -3.16 11.33
CA LYS A 23 -23.19 -2.71 10.74
C LYS A 23 -23.55 -3.51 9.49
N SER A 24 -22.56 -4.01 8.77
CA SER A 24 -22.73 -4.83 7.56
C SER A 24 -23.08 -6.30 7.87
N GLY A 25 -23.36 -6.64 9.13
CA GLY A 25 -23.77 -7.99 9.52
C GLY A 25 -22.60 -8.94 9.79
N PHE A 26 -21.40 -8.42 10.05
CA PHE A 26 -20.27 -9.22 10.52
C PHE A 26 -20.03 -9.00 12.01
N ARG A 27 -19.40 -9.97 12.67
CA ARG A 27 -18.82 -9.87 14.01
C ARG A 27 -17.31 -9.88 13.84
N ILE A 28 -16.64 -8.89 14.41
CA ILE A 28 -15.18 -8.84 14.41
C ILE A 28 -14.69 -9.76 15.52
N ASN A 29 -13.79 -10.67 15.18
CA ASN A 29 -13.15 -11.58 16.13
C ASN A 29 -11.78 -11.07 16.57
N ASP A 30 -11.07 -10.39 15.67
CA ASP A 30 -9.70 -9.91 15.90
C ASP A 30 -9.44 -8.67 15.05
N ALA A 31 -8.71 -7.71 15.62
CA ALA A 31 -8.27 -6.49 14.96
C ALA A 31 -6.86 -6.16 15.45
N VAL A 32 -5.87 -6.25 14.56
CA VAL A 32 -4.44 -6.13 14.91
C VAL A 32 -3.80 -5.03 14.09
N ASP A 33 -3.05 -4.16 14.76
CA ASP A 33 -2.14 -3.22 14.12
C ASP A 33 -0.92 -3.98 13.58
N GLU A 34 -0.82 -4.05 12.25
CA GLU A 34 0.28 -4.68 11.52
C GLU A 34 1.23 -3.65 10.89
N THR A 35 1.13 -2.37 11.27
CA THR A 35 1.95 -1.29 10.70
C THR A 35 3.44 -1.61 10.75
N ARG A 36 3.93 -2.15 11.89
CA ARG A 36 5.32 -2.58 12.04
C ARG A 36 5.71 -3.76 11.14
N ALA A 37 4.82 -4.74 10.98
CA ALA A 37 5.04 -5.88 10.11
C ALA A 37 5.02 -5.48 8.61
N PHE A 38 4.39 -4.36 8.29
CA PHE A 38 4.31 -3.83 6.94
C PHE A 38 5.56 -3.06 6.48
N LEU A 39 6.31 -2.44 7.41
CA LEU A 39 7.54 -1.67 7.08
C LEU A 39 8.61 -2.48 6.30
N PRO A 40 8.92 -3.74 6.66
CA PRO A 40 9.82 -4.57 5.86
C PRO A 40 9.34 -4.82 4.43
N LEU A 41 8.02 -4.85 4.18
CA LEU A 41 7.46 -5.03 2.84
C LEU A 41 7.70 -3.80 1.97
N ILE A 42 7.59 -2.60 2.55
CA ILE A 42 7.92 -1.34 1.87
C ILE A 42 9.40 -1.35 1.44
N SER A 43 10.30 -1.79 2.32
CA SER A 43 11.73 -1.90 2.00
C SER A 43 12.01 -2.88 0.84
N ARG A 44 11.33 -4.04 0.83
CA ARG A 44 11.39 -5.00 -0.30
C ARG A 44 10.82 -4.39 -1.58
N GLY A 45 9.75 -3.61 -1.47
CA GLY A 45 9.20 -2.82 -2.57
C GLY A 45 10.26 -1.91 -3.18
N TRP A 46 10.91 -1.06 -2.38
CA TRP A 46 11.97 -0.17 -2.88
C TRP A 46 13.12 -0.89 -3.58
N SER A 47 13.53 -2.07 -3.09
CA SER A 47 14.52 -2.89 -3.79
C SER A 47 14.04 -3.31 -5.18
N ARG A 48 12.78 -3.74 -5.33
CA ARG A 48 12.20 -4.13 -6.62
C ARG A 48 12.01 -2.95 -7.55
N TRP A 49 11.64 -1.79 -7.01
CA TRP A 49 11.55 -0.54 -7.76
C TRP A 49 12.91 -0.16 -8.35
N ARG A 50 13.98 -0.23 -7.55
CA ARG A 50 15.35 0.03 -8.02
C ARG A 50 15.72 -0.91 -9.17
N SER A 51 15.45 -2.22 -9.03
CA SER A 51 15.70 -3.18 -10.12
C SER A 51 14.85 -2.95 -11.37
N ALA A 52 13.64 -2.38 -11.24
CA ALA A 52 12.83 -2.00 -12.38
C ALA A 52 13.36 -0.72 -13.06
N TYR A 53 13.84 0.24 -12.27
CA TYR A 53 14.46 1.46 -12.77
C TYR A 53 15.75 1.16 -13.54
N GLU A 54 16.65 0.32 -13.02
CA GLU A 54 17.87 -0.05 -13.75
C GLU A 54 17.53 -0.71 -15.09
N ARG A 55 16.55 -1.64 -15.12
CA ARG A 55 16.08 -2.26 -16.37
C ARG A 55 15.49 -1.25 -17.37
N ALA A 56 14.82 -0.22 -16.88
CA ALA A 56 14.28 0.84 -17.73
C ALA A 56 15.39 1.63 -18.45
N ARG A 57 16.57 1.78 -17.84
CA ARG A 57 17.70 2.49 -18.45
C ARG A 57 18.21 1.79 -19.70
N ASP A 58 18.09 0.47 -19.73
CA ASP A 58 18.52 -0.39 -20.84
C ASP A 58 17.50 -0.43 -21.99
N PHE A 59 16.36 0.28 -21.88
CA PHE A 59 15.38 0.32 -22.95
C PHE A 59 15.95 1.07 -24.17
N PRO A 60 15.97 0.44 -25.36
CA PRO A 60 16.53 1.04 -26.57
C PRO A 60 15.64 2.18 -27.10
N ASN A 61 14.32 2.06 -26.92
CA ASN A 61 13.37 3.08 -27.33
C ASN A 61 13.27 4.19 -26.26
N ARG A 62 13.68 5.41 -26.63
CA ARG A 62 13.66 6.57 -25.74
C ARG A 62 12.26 6.92 -25.23
N ARG A 63 11.21 6.72 -26.04
CA ARG A 63 9.82 7.04 -25.66
C ARG A 63 9.29 6.05 -24.63
N GLU A 64 9.42 4.75 -24.91
CA GLU A 64 9.04 3.69 -23.98
C GLU A 64 9.80 3.80 -22.65
N ARG A 65 11.11 4.14 -22.71
CA ARG A 65 11.90 4.43 -21.51
C ARG A 65 11.30 5.59 -20.71
N ALA A 66 10.98 6.70 -21.37
CA ALA A 66 10.44 7.88 -20.70
C ALA A 66 9.08 7.59 -20.05
N ASP A 67 8.20 6.88 -20.77
CA ASP A 67 6.87 6.50 -20.27
C ASP A 67 6.99 5.53 -19.07
N TYR A 68 7.86 4.51 -19.17
CA TYR A 68 8.08 3.55 -18.10
C TYR A 68 8.72 4.19 -16.86
N VAL A 69 9.72 5.06 -17.03
CA VAL A 69 10.33 5.81 -15.92
C VAL A 69 9.33 6.77 -15.28
N ARG A 70 8.45 7.40 -16.06
CA ARG A 70 7.39 8.28 -15.52
C ARG A 70 6.43 7.49 -14.63
N LEU A 71 6.00 6.30 -15.07
CA LEU A 71 5.17 5.40 -14.26
C LEU A 71 5.89 4.97 -12.98
N LEU A 72 7.16 4.58 -13.07
CA LEU A 72 7.98 4.27 -11.90
C LEU A 72 8.08 5.45 -10.94
N ALA A 73 8.27 6.68 -11.43
CA ALA A 73 8.38 7.87 -10.60
C ALA A 73 7.07 8.21 -9.86
N GLN A 74 5.93 8.16 -10.54
CA GLN A 74 4.61 8.36 -9.92
C GLN A 74 4.38 7.33 -8.81
N TYR A 75 4.76 6.08 -9.08
CA TYR A 75 4.59 5.00 -8.14
C TYR A 75 5.53 5.13 -6.92
N ALA A 76 6.77 5.56 -7.13
CA ALA A 76 7.72 5.85 -6.05
C ALA A 76 7.21 6.97 -5.14
N HIS A 77 6.72 8.07 -5.72
CA HIS A 77 6.23 9.22 -4.96
C HIS A 77 5.09 8.83 -4.00
N LEU A 78 4.09 8.10 -4.50
CA LEU A 78 2.97 7.62 -3.70
C LEU A 78 3.41 6.74 -2.51
N TRP A 79 4.42 5.88 -2.72
CA TRP A 79 4.94 5.03 -1.64
C TRP A 79 5.81 5.78 -0.64
N ALA A 80 6.55 6.80 -1.09
CA ALA A 80 7.29 7.68 -0.20
C ALA A 80 6.33 8.45 0.73
N GLU A 81 5.28 9.07 0.17
CA GLU A 81 4.26 9.77 0.96
C GLU A 81 3.59 8.85 1.99
N ARG A 82 3.24 7.62 1.60
CA ARG A 82 2.63 6.65 2.52
C ARG A 82 3.59 6.19 3.61
N PHE A 83 4.86 6.01 3.28
CA PHE A 83 5.87 5.63 4.26
C PHE A 83 6.10 6.76 5.28
N ASP A 84 6.16 8.00 4.81
CA ASP A 84 6.28 9.17 5.67
C ASP A 84 5.03 9.34 6.55
N ALA A 85 3.83 9.13 6.00
CA ALA A 85 2.58 9.13 6.76
C ALA A 85 2.55 8.02 7.83
N ILE A 86 3.07 6.83 7.54
CA ILE A 86 3.22 5.75 8.53
C ILE A 86 4.19 6.18 9.64
N LYS A 87 5.34 6.76 9.28
CA LYS A 87 6.33 7.25 10.26
C LYS A 87 5.79 8.38 11.13
N ALA A 88 4.96 9.25 10.56
CA ALA A 88 4.29 10.34 11.27
C ALA A 88 3.08 9.88 12.10
N GLY A 89 2.73 8.58 12.07
CA GLY A 89 1.55 8.03 12.76
C GLY A 89 0.22 8.44 12.13
N GLN A 90 0.23 9.01 10.93
CA GLN A 90 -0.96 9.45 10.19
C GLN A 90 -1.61 8.32 9.40
N LEU A 91 -0.86 7.25 9.12
CA LEU A 91 -1.33 6.07 8.41
C LEU A 91 -0.98 4.81 9.21
N GLN A 92 -1.95 3.92 9.37
CA GLN A 92 -1.78 2.62 10.01
C GLN A 92 -2.29 1.50 9.11
N VAL A 93 -1.75 0.30 9.31
CA VAL A 93 -2.19 -0.93 8.64
C VAL A 93 -2.88 -1.81 9.68
N THR A 94 -4.18 -2.03 9.52
CA THR A 94 -4.97 -2.85 10.44
C THR A 94 -5.44 -4.12 9.73
N ARG A 95 -5.14 -5.28 10.30
CA ARG A 95 -5.73 -6.56 9.90
C ARG A 95 -6.99 -6.79 10.72
N ILE A 96 -8.13 -6.94 10.05
CA ILE A 96 -9.41 -7.26 10.69
C ILE A 96 -9.83 -8.67 10.26
N LEU A 97 -10.11 -9.53 11.24
CA LEU A 97 -10.72 -10.84 11.04
C LEU A 97 -12.17 -10.77 11.51
N ALA A 98 -13.12 -10.99 10.60
CA ALA A 98 -14.54 -10.97 10.91
C ALA A 98 -15.26 -12.21 10.40
N ARG A 99 -16.37 -12.58 11.05
CA ARG A 99 -17.28 -13.66 10.63
C ARG A 99 -18.68 -13.11 10.44
N ARG A 100 -19.43 -13.67 9.48
CA ARG A 100 -20.83 -13.29 9.26
C ARG A 100 -21.66 -13.62 10.50
N LYS A 101 -22.52 -12.70 10.92
CA LYS A 101 -23.54 -12.95 11.95
C LYS A 101 -24.56 -13.92 11.34
N GLY A 102 -24.83 -15.00 12.07
CA GLY A 102 -25.91 -15.95 11.73
C GLY A 102 -27.28 -15.32 11.91
#